data_AF-A0A2V8C615-F1
#
_entry.id   AF-A0A2V8C615-F1
#
_cell.length_a   1.000
_cell.length_b   1.000
_cell.length_c   1.000
_cell.angle_alpha   90.00
_cell.angle_beta   90.00
_cell.angle_gamma   90.00
#
_symmetry.space_group_name_H-M   'P 1'
#
loop_
_entity.id
_entity.type
_entity.pdbx_description
1 polymer ?
#
loop_
_entity_poly.entity_id
_entity_poly.type
_entity_poly.pdbx_seq_one_letter_code
_entity_poly.pdbx_strand_id
1 'polypeptide(L)'
;MAIAQLSALDRVFVRTRNSLYEIIVSSPASGDVLVRGGEFFPEFTSARVAGATLGGSFLKLRSIHVGFRLELSLGQSFVLTSPVERIDVATDVSVSG
;
A
#
# COMPACT_ATOMS: atom_id res chain seq x y z
N MET A 1 -3.51 -3.01 -8.98
CA MET A 1 -2.23 -2.38 -9.31
C MET A 1 -1.13 -3.15 -8.59
N ALA A 2 -0.18 -3.72 -9.34
CA ALA A 2 0.92 -4.45 -8.73
C ALA A 2 2.00 -3.47 -8.26
N ILE A 3 2.60 -3.69 -7.10
CA ILE A 3 3.64 -2.80 -6.57
C ILE A 3 4.88 -2.81 -7.48
N ALA A 4 5.18 -3.92 -8.14
CA ALA A 4 6.27 -4.04 -9.10
C ALA A 4 6.11 -3.16 -10.37
N GLN A 5 4.96 -2.53 -10.57
CA GLN A 5 4.72 -1.58 -11.68
C GLN A 5 5.07 -0.13 -11.30
N LEU A 6 5.41 0.11 -10.03
CA LEU A 6 5.78 1.42 -9.51
C LEU A 6 7.31 1.55 -9.42
N SER A 7 7.77 2.80 -9.38
CA SER A 7 9.16 3.14 -9.10
C SER A 7 9.39 3.28 -7.60
N ALA A 8 10.64 3.11 -7.17
CA ALA A 8 11.01 3.52 -5.82
C ALA A 8 10.73 5.02 -5.64
N LEU A 9 10.27 5.39 -4.44
CA LEU A 9 9.80 6.72 -4.04
C LEU A 9 8.45 7.16 -4.63
N ASP A 10 7.82 6.37 -5.51
CA ASP A 10 6.44 6.66 -5.91
C ASP A 10 5.54 6.73 -4.67
N ARG A 11 4.70 7.77 -4.62
CA ARG A 11 3.70 7.95 -3.58
C ARG A 11 2.36 7.44 -4.06
N VAL A 12 1.80 6.50 -3.30
CA VAL A 12 0.47 5.94 -3.51
C VAL A 12 -0.43 6.34 -2.35
N PHE A 13 -1.54 6.97 -2.68
CA PHE A 13 -2.60 7.26 -1.72
C PHE A 13 -3.71 6.22 -1.89
N VAL A 14 -4.01 5.50 -0.82
CA VAL A 14 -5.01 4.44 -0.79
C VAL A 14 -6.14 4.87 0.12
N ARG A 15 -7.27 5.28 -0.47
CA ARG A 15 -8.51 5.45 0.27
C ARG A 15 -9.13 4.08 0.47
N THR A 16 -9.35 3.73 1.72
CA THR A 16 -10.19 2.62 2.15
C THR A 16 -11.46 3.18 2.77
N ARG A 17 -12.49 2.35 2.95
CA ARG A 17 -13.76 2.74 3.57
C ARG A 17 -13.59 3.53 4.86
N ASN A 18 -12.62 3.15 5.69
CA ASN A 18 -12.45 3.73 7.02
C ASN A 18 -11.29 4.72 7.12
N SER A 19 -10.37 4.74 6.16
CA SER A 19 -9.08 5.40 6.36
C SER A 19 -8.40 5.76 5.04
N LEU A 20 -7.58 6.81 5.07
CA LEU A 20 -6.62 7.12 4.02
C LEU A 20 -5.23 6.67 4.47
N TYR A 21 -4.55 5.95 3.60
CA TYR A 21 -3.15 5.58 3.76
C TYR A 21 -2.31 6.30 2.71
N GLU A 22 -1.15 6.79 3.13
CA GLU A 22 -0.09 7.23 2.23
C GLU A 22 1.03 6.19 2.29
N ILE A 23 1.42 5.71 1.11
CA ILE A 23 2.37 4.62 0.94
C ILE A 23 3.48 5.12 0.02
N ILE A 24 4.72 5.07 0.49
CA ILE A 24 5.91 5.38 -0.29
C ILE A 24 6.58 4.06 -0.64
N VAL A 25 6.80 3.80 -1.93
CA VAL A 25 7.44 2.56 -2.38
C VAL A 25 8.93 2.60 -2.04
N SER A 26 9.41 1.67 -1.22
CA SER A 26 10.85 1.56 -0.89
C SER A 26 11.55 0.56 -1.80
N SER A 27 10.93 -0.59 -2.05
CA SER A 27 11.43 -1.62 -2.98
C SER A 27 10.27 -2.25 -3.75
N PRO A 28 10.08 -1.88 -5.03
CA PRO A 28 8.99 -2.42 -5.85
C PRO A 28 9.02 -3.95 -5.96
N ALA A 29 10.21 -4.53 -6.03
CA ALA A 29 10.41 -5.96 -6.23
C ALA A 29 9.98 -6.80 -5.01
N SER A 30 10.34 -6.38 -3.79
CA SER A 30 9.95 -7.07 -2.56
C SER A 30 8.57 -6.63 -2.05
N GLY A 31 8.07 -5.49 -2.50
CA GLY A 31 6.84 -4.88 -2.00
C GLY A 31 7.04 -4.12 -0.69
N ASP A 32 8.28 -3.80 -0.33
CA ASP A 32 8.59 -3.05 0.88
C ASP A 32 8.26 -1.57 0.68
N VAL A 33 7.62 -0.99 1.70
CA VAL A 33 7.06 0.36 1.67
C VAL A 33 7.22 1.06 3.01
N LEU A 34 7.16 2.38 3.00
CA LEU A 34 6.81 3.17 4.18
C LEU A 34 5.33 3.50 4.11
N VAL A 35 4.58 3.22 5.17
CA VAL A 35 3.14 3.52 5.24
C VAL A 35 2.83 4.42 6.42
N ARG A 36 1.94 5.39 6.22
CA ARG A 36 1.27 6.14 7.29
C ARG A 36 -0.22 6.24 7.03
N GLY A 37 -0.99 6.54 8.07
CA GLY A 37 -2.43 6.71 8.02
C GLY A 37 -3.22 5.52 8.59
N GLY A 38 -4.54 5.72 8.65
CA GLY A 38 -5.42 4.87 9.46
C GLY A 38 -5.06 4.91 10.95
N GLU A 39 -5.65 3.99 11.71
CA GLU A 39 -5.45 3.90 13.17
C GLU A 39 -4.09 3.28 13.54
N PHE A 40 -3.55 2.42 12.67
CA PHE A 40 -2.38 1.59 12.98
C PHE A 40 -1.03 2.21 12.61
N PHE A 41 -1.00 3.32 11.86
CA PHE A 41 0.24 3.95 11.38
C PHE A 41 0.21 5.47 11.59
N PRO A 42 0.30 5.96 12.85
CA PRO A 42 0.30 7.41 13.12
C PRO A 42 1.51 8.13 12.50
N GLU A 43 2.61 7.40 12.28
CA GLU A 43 3.83 7.87 11.63
C GLU A 43 4.24 6.91 10.50
N PHE A 44 5.16 7.34 9.64
CA PHE A 44 5.69 6.47 8.58
C PHE A 44 6.40 5.25 9.18
N THR A 45 5.82 4.09 8.90
CA THR A 45 6.27 2.81 9.43
C THR A 45 6.68 1.90 8.27
N SER A 46 7.83 1.23 8.41
CA SER A 46 8.25 0.21 7.46
C SER A 46 7.29 -0.98 7.48
N ALA A 47 6.78 -1.34 6.30
CA ALA A 47 5.89 -2.46 6.11
C ALA A 47 6.16 -3.12 4.76
N ARG A 48 5.50 -4.26 4.52
CA ARG A 48 5.47 -4.90 3.20
C ARG A 48 4.04 -5.10 2.74
N VAL A 49 3.74 -4.74 1.50
CA VAL A 49 2.47 -5.09 0.86
C VAL A 49 2.48 -6.58 0.57
N ALA A 50 1.84 -7.38 1.43
CA ALA A 50 1.76 -8.83 1.24
C ALA A 50 0.81 -9.19 0.09
N GLY A 51 -0.31 -8.47 -0.01
CA GLY A 51 -1.25 -8.59 -1.12
C GLY A 51 -2.60 -7.95 -0.81
N ALA A 52 -3.61 -8.35 -1.58
CA ALA A 52 -4.99 -7.92 -1.39
C ALA A 52 -5.95 -9.13 -1.40
N THR A 53 -6.92 -9.13 -0.47
CA THR A 53 -7.90 -10.21 -0.27
C THR A 53 -9.34 -9.69 -0.22
N LEU A 54 -10.32 -10.54 -0.55
CA LEU A 54 -11.75 -10.31 -0.28
C LEU A 54 -12.18 -10.79 1.12
N GLY A 55 -11.25 -11.28 1.94
CA GLY A 55 -11.54 -11.90 3.25
C GLY A 55 -11.54 -13.44 3.22
N GLY A 56 -10.85 -14.04 2.25
CA GLY A 56 -10.70 -15.50 2.08
C GLY A 56 -9.34 -15.87 1.50
N SER A 57 -9.22 -17.03 0.85
CA SER A 57 -7.94 -17.58 0.35
C SER A 57 -7.37 -16.90 -0.91
N PHE A 58 -8.09 -15.96 -1.53
CA PHE A 58 -7.64 -15.28 -2.74
C PHE A 58 -6.74 -14.09 -2.39
N LEU A 59 -5.43 -14.33 -2.41
CA LEU A 59 -4.42 -13.29 -2.23
C LEU A 59 -3.84 -12.87 -3.59
N LYS A 60 -4.15 -11.64 -4.03
CA LYS A 60 -3.38 -11.04 -5.13
C LYS A 60 -2.06 -10.51 -4.56
N LEU A 61 -1.02 -11.32 -4.68
CA LEU A 61 0.30 -11.06 -4.10
C LEU A 61 0.84 -9.68 -4.49
N ARG A 62 1.38 -8.94 -3.51
CA ARG A 62 2.08 -7.65 -3.70
C ARG A 62 1.31 -6.66 -4.59
N SER A 63 0.02 -6.51 -4.36
CA SER A 63 -0.84 -5.65 -5.16
C SER A 63 -1.93 -4.98 -4.35
N ILE A 64 -2.41 -3.84 -4.83
CA ILE A 64 -3.49 -3.06 -4.24
C ILE A 64 -4.66 -3.03 -5.24
N HIS A 65 -5.87 -3.36 -4.79
CA HIS A 65 -7.06 -3.45 -5.65
C HIS A 65 -8.28 -2.82 -5.00
N VAL A 66 -9.00 -1.98 -5.76
CA VAL A 66 -10.32 -1.47 -5.35
C VAL A 66 -11.28 -2.64 -5.11
N GLY A 67 -12.06 -2.55 -4.04
CA GLY A 67 -12.95 -3.59 -3.54
C GLY A 67 -12.29 -4.64 -2.64
N PHE A 68 -10.96 -4.70 -2.60
CA PHE A 68 -10.22 -5.65 -1.77
C PHE A 68 -9.69 -4.98 -0.51
N ARG A 69 -9.41 -5.78 0.52
CA ARG A 69 -8.70 -5.38 1.72
C ARG A 69 -7.20 -5.51 1.47
N LEU A 70 -6.43 -4.50 1.84
CA LEU A 70 -4.97 -4.49 1.73
C LEU A 70 -4.35 -5.18 2.95
N GLU A 71 -3.40 -6.07 2.71
CA GLU A 71 -2.61 -6.74 3.75
C GLU A 71 -1.22 -6.12 3.83
N LEU A 72 -0.93 -5.49 4.97
CA LEU A 72 0.36 -4.88 5.29
C LEU A 72 1.07 -5.73 6.35
N SER A 73 2.17 -6.37 5.99
CA SER A 73 2.99 -7.18 6.90
C SER A 73 3.98 -6.30 7.65
N LEU A 74 4.06 -6.49 8.97
CA LEU A 74 5.00 -5.83 9.89
C LEU A 74 5.99 -6.86 10.47
N GLY A 75 6.40 -7.82 9.64
CA GLY A 75 7.17 -8.98 10.07
C GLY A 75 6.27 -10.08 10.60
N GLN A 76 6.15 -10.21 11.92
CA GLN A 76 5.40 -11.29 12.58
C GLN A 76 3.88 -11.05 12.65
N SER A 77 3.42 -9.83 12.37
CA SER A 77 2.00 -9.47 12.34
C SER A 77 1.61 -8.86 10.99
N PHE A 78 0.30 -8.68 10.80
CA PHE A 78 -0.25 -7.99 9.65
C PHE A 78 -1.38 -7.06 10.06
N VAL A 79 -1.52 -5.96 9.31
CA VAL A 79 -2.69 -5.08 9.35
C VAL A 79 -3.52 -5.37 8.11
N LEU A 80 -4.80 -5.66 8.33
CA LEU A 80 -5.78 -5.84 7.26
C LEU A 80 -6.68 -4.61 7.20
N THR A 81 -6.68 -3.92 6.07
CA THR A 81 -7.51 -2.72 5.92
C THR A 81 -9.00 -3.05 5.74
N SER A 82 -9.85 -2.03 5.84
CA SER A 82 -11.16 -2.08 5.19
C SER A 82 -11.01 -2.08 3.65
N PRO A 83 -12.06 -2.44 2.88
CA PRO A 83 -11.96 -2.45 1.42
C PRO A 83 -11.47 -1.11 0.85
N VAL A 84 -10.54 -1.19 -0.10
CA VAL A 84 -10.02 -0.06 -0.86
C VAL A 84 -11.14 0.49 -1.76
N GLU A 85 -11.31 1.80 -1.75
CA GLU A 85 -12.31 2.52 -2.56
C GLU A 85 -11.65 3.27 -3.72
N ARG A 86 -10.45 3.81 -3.49
CA ARG A 86 -9.71 4.58 -4.49
C ARG A 86 -8.20 4.43 -4.30
N ILE A 87 -7.48 4.47 -5.41
CA ILE A 87 -6.02 4.45 -5.48
C ILE A 87 -5.59 5.63 -6.34
N ASP A 88 -4.73 6.48 -5.80
CA ASP A 88 -4.10 7.59 -6.51
C ASP A 88 -2.58 7.41 -6.48
N VAL A 89 -1.91 7.61 -7.61
CA VAL A 89 -0.44 7.58 -7.69
C VAL A 89 0.03 8.98 -8.04
N ALA A 90 0.86 9.54 -7.17
CA ALA A 90 1.59 10.77 -7.45
C ALA A 90 3.00 10.40 -7.91
N THR A 91 3.28 10.68 -9.18
CA THR A 91 4.65 10.62 -9.70
C THR A 91 5.33 11.92 -9.34
N ASP A 92 6.51 11.87 -8.73
CA ASP A 92 7.33 13.08 -8.57
C ASP A 92 7.68 13.59 -9.97
N VAL A 93 7.18 14.78 -10.32
CA VAL A 93 7.66 15.51 -11.49
C VAL A 93 9.06 15.97 -11.12
N SER A 94 10.08 15.39 -11.76
CA SER A 94 11.44 15.92 -11.67
C SER A 94 11.40 17.38 -12.10
N VAL A 95 11.67 18.30 -11.19
CA VAL A 95 11.94 19.69 -11.56
C VAL A 95 13.26 19.66 -12.32
N SER A 96 13.19 19.70 -13.65
CA SER A 96 14.34 20.04 -14.48
C SER A 96 14.78 21.44 -14.10
N GLY A 97 15.94 21.55 -13.45
CA GLY A 97 16.63 22.82 -13.23
C GLY A 97 17.16 23.42 -14.52
#